data_AF-A0A257ZHQ3-F1
#
_entry.id   AF-A0A257ZHQ3-F1
#
_cell.length_a   1.000
_cell.length_b   1.000
_cell.length_c   1.000
_cell.angle_alpha   90.00
_cell.angle_beta   90.00
_cell.angle_gamma   90.00
#
_symmetry.space_group_name_H-M   'P 1'
#
loop_
_entity.id
_entity.type
_entity.pdbx_description
1 polymer ?
#
loop_
_entity_poly.entity_id
_entity_poly.type
_entity_poly.pdbx_seq_one_letter_code
_entity_poly.pdbx_strand_id
1 'polypeptide(L)' 'MFGFVVPAEVQPWVALAILLVMFTLFVMERIPVEVTAISGAVTMLVLGILPIPEATAVLSNP' A
#
# COMPACT_ATOMS: atom_id res chain seq x y z
N MET A 1 5.57 15.36 2.48
CA MET A 1 5.53 13.89 2.51
C MET A 1 5.55 13.43 3.95
N PHE A 2 4.65 12.53 4.32
CA PHE A 2 4.72 11.82 5.59
C PHE A 2 5.49 10.50 5.31
N GLY A 3 6.46 10.14 6.16
CA GLY A 3 7.21 8.88 6.03
C GLY A 3 8.63 8.96 5.45
N PHE A 4 9.20 7.79 5.16
CA PHE A 4 10.50 7.61 4.52
C PHE A 4 10.43 7.93 3.03
N VAL A 5 11.56 8.37 2.44
CA VAL A 5 11.65 8.69 1.01
C VAL A 5 12.34 7.54 0.28
N VAL A 6 11.57 6.75 -0.46
CA VAL A 6 12.12 5.78 -1.42
C VAL A 6 12.55 6.51 -2.70
N PRO A 7 13.76 6.29 -3.22
CA PRO A 7 14.20 6.90 -4.49
C PRO A 7 13.25 6.58 -5.64
N ALA A 8 13.02 7.55 -6.52
CA ALA A 8 12.04 7.45 -7.60
C ALA A 8 12.31 6.27 -8.56
N GLU A 9 13.59 5.93 -8.76
CA GLU A 9 14.02 4.82 -9.62
C GLU A 9 13.61 3.46 -9.06
N VAL A 10 13.45 3.37 -7.73
CA VAL A 10 13.17 2.11 -7.01
C VAL A 10 11.69 2.01 -6.61
N GLN A 11 10.96 3.13 -6.56
CA GLN A 11 9.54 3.18 -6.20
C GLN A 11 8.66 2.16 -6.96
N PRO A 12 8.76 1.98 -8.29
CA PRO A 12 7.93 1.02 -9.02
C PRO A 12 8.18 -0.42 -8.57
N TRP A 13 9.44 -0.77 -8.31
CA TRP A 13 9.83 -2.10 -7.85
C TRP A 13 9.32 -2.38 -6.44
N VAL A 14 9.38 -1.40 -5.56
CA VAL A 14 8.82 -1.51 -4.20
C VAL A 14 7.30 -1.66 -4.25
N ALA A 15 6.61 -0.89 -5.10
CA ALA A 15 5.16 -1.01 -5.28
C ALA A 15 4.77 -2.39 -5.80
N LEU A 16 5.49 -2.95 -6.77
CA LEU A 16 5.27 -4.31 -7.27
C LEU A 16 5.53 -5.37 -6.20
N ALA A 17 6.56 -5.20 -5.36
CA ALA A 17 6.81 -6.10 -4.25
C ALA A 17 5.66 -6.09 -3.23
N ILE A 18 5.13 -4.90 -2.89
CA ILE A 18 3.96 -4.78 -2.02
C ILE A 18 2.73 -5.44 -2.66
N LEU A 19 2.50 -5.22 -3.96
CA LEU A 19 1.41 -5.85 -4.70
C LEU A 19 1.49 -7.38 -4.62
N LEU A 20 2.67 -7.96 -4.84
CA LEU A 20 2.88 -9.41 -4.82
C LEU A 20 2.65 -9.99 -3.41
N VAL A 21 3.10 -9.29 -2.37
CA VAL A 21 2.82 -9.66 -0.98
C VAL A 21 1.31 -9.60 -0.69
N MET A 22 0.64 -8.49 -1.03
CA MET A 22 -0.81 -8.36 -0.82
C MET A 22 -1.60 -9.42 -1.57
N PHE A 23 -1.25 -9.67 -2.83
CA PHE A 23 -1.87 -10.72 -3.65
C PHE A 23 -1.74 -12.08 -2.98
N THR A 24 -0.54 -12.42 -2.50
CA THR A 24 -0.30 -13.68 -1.80
C THR A 24 -1.13 -13.77 -0.52
N LEU A 25 -1.17 -12.71 0.29
CA LEU A 25 -1.97 -12.67 1.52
C LEU A 25 -3.47 -12.77 1.25
N PHE A 26 -3.97 -12.15 0.18
CA PHE A 26 -5.35 -12.32 -0.26
C PHE A 26 -5.65 -13.75 -0.68
N VAL A 27 -4.78 -14.41 -1.46
CA VAL A 27 -4.96 -15.82 -1.85
C VAL A 27 -4.93 -16.74 -0.63
N MET A 28 -4.12 -16.40 0.37
CA MET A 28 -3.94 -17.24 1.55
C MET A 28 -5.04 -17.05 2.61
N GLU A 29 -5.77 -15.94 2.59
CA GLU A 29 -6.85 -15.58 3.53
C GLU A 29 -6.53 -15.85 5.01
N ARG A 30 -5.23 -15.78 5.40
CA ARG A 30 -4.77 -16.08 6.76
C ARG A 30 -5.21 -15.04 7.78
N ILE A 31 -5.44 -13.82 7.31
CA ILE A 31 -5.92 -12.67 8.08
C ILE A 31 -7.07 -12.03 7.28
N PRO A 32 -8.00 -11.32 7.94
CA PRO A 32 -9.11 -10.68 7.23
C PRO A 32 -8.62 -9.80 6.08
N VAL A 33 -9.35 -9.81 4.97
CA VAL A 33 -9.00 -9.10 3.74
C VAL A 33 -8.88 -7.59 3.99
N GLU A 34 -9.68 -7.05 4.90
CA GLU A 34 -9.66 -5.65 5.34
C GLU A 34 -8.31 -5.31 6.00
N VAL A 35 -7.79 -6.22 6.85
CA VAL A 35 -6.50 -6.04 7.52
C VAL A 35 -5.37 -6.08 6.51
N THR A 36 -5.42 -7.00 5.54
CA THR A 36 -4.43 -7.07 4.44
C THR A 36 -4.43 -5.77 3.63
N ALA A 37 -5.60 -5.29 3.22
CA ALA A 37 -5.76 -4.06 2.45
C ALA A 37 -5.22 -2.83 3.19
N ILE A 38 -5.65 -2.63 4.45
CA ILE A 38 -5.22 -1.51 5.28
C ILE A 38 -3.71 -1.56 5.52
N SER A 39 -3.14 -2.75 5.78
CA SER A 39 -1.70 -2.91 5.99
C SER A 39 -0.87 -2.52 4.76
N GLY A 40 -1.33 -2.89 3.56
CA GLY A 40 -0.72 -2.48 2.30
C GLY A 40 -0.76 -0.98 2.09
N ALA A 41 -1.93 -0.35 2.29
CA ALA A 41 -2.10 1.09 2.19
C ALA A 41 -1.22 1.85 3.19
N VAL A 42 -1.18 1.42 4.45
CA VAL A 42 -0.31 2.00 5.49
C VAL A 42 1.17 1.85 5.10
N THR A 43 1.58 0.71 4.57
CA THR A 43 2.95 0.49 4.11
C THR A 43 3.33 1.47 3.00
N MET A 44 2.45 1.66 1.99
CA MET A 44 2.69 2.62 0.92
C MET A 44 2.72 4.08 1.41
N LEU A 45 1.89 4.44 2.40
CA LEU A 45 1.90 5.76 3.04
C LEU A 45 3.22 6.01 3.80
N VAL A 46 3.67 5.04 4.60
CA VAL A 46 4.92 5.15 5.40
C VAL A 46 6.16 5.21 4.51
N LEU A 47 6.15 4.53 3.35
CA LEU A 47 7.23 4.57 2.37
C LEU A 47 7.17 5.78 1.42
N GLY A 48 6.18 6.66 1.59
CA GLY A 48 6.01 7.85 0.76
C GLY A 48 5.67 7.54 -0.70
N ILE A 49 5.19 6.33 -0.99
CA ILE A 49 4.76 5.88 -2.32
C ILE A 49 3.35 6.38 -2.61
N LEU A 50 2.48 6.37 -1.59
CA LEU A 50 1.11 6.85 -1.66
C LEU A 50 0.97 8.19 -0.92
N PRO A 51 0.54 9.27 -1.60
CA PRO A 51 0.16 10.51 -0.96
C PRO A 51 -1.09 10.37 -0.08
N ILE A 52 -1.08 11.01 1.10
CA ILE A 52 -2.22 10.99 2.05
C ILE A 52 -3.54 11.46 1.40
N PRO A 53 -3.59 12.56 0.62
CA PRO A 53 -4.86 13.03 0.05
C PRO A 53 -5.53 11.97 -0.84
N GLU A 54 -4.73 11.28 -1.66
CA GLU A 54 -5.18 10.20 -2.55
C GLU A 54 -5.65 8.98 -1.76
N ALA A 55 -4.93 8.61 -0.69
CA ALA A 55 -5.33 7.53 0.21
C ALA A 55 -6.67 7.77 0.91
N THR A 56 -7.01 9.02 1.25
CA THR A 56 -8.30 9.34 1.88
C THR A 56 -9.42 9.50 0.86
N ALA A 57 -9.12 9.95 -0.36
CA ALA A 57 -10.14 10.16 -1.40
C ALA A 57 -10.86 8.87 -1.80
N VAL A 58 -10.15 7.73 -1.80
CA VAL A 58 -10.74 6.42 -2.13
C VAL A 58 -11.82 5.96 -1.14
N LEU A 59 -11.84 6.50 0.08
CA LEU A 59 -12.86 6.16 1.09
C LEU A 59 -14.22 6.83 0.81
N SER A 60 -14.24 7.83 -0.07
CA SER A 60 -15.44 8.52 -0.52
C SER A 60 -15.87 8.07 -1.92
N ASN A 61 -15.30 6.98 -2.44
CA ASN A 61 -15.63 6.42 -3.74
C ASN A 61 -17.04 5.78 -3.70
N PRO A 62 -18.00 6.22 -4.54
CA PRO A 62 -19.37 5.69 -4.56
C PRO A 62 -19.49 4.23 -5.02
#